data_AF-A0A966Q598-F1
#
_entry.id   AF-A0A966Q598-F1
#
_cell.length_a   1.000
_cell.length_b   1.000
_cell.length_c   1.000
_cell.angle_alpha   90.00
_cell.angle_beta   90.00
_cell.angle_gamma   90.00
#
_symmetry.space_group_name_H-M   'P 1'
#
loop_
_entity.id
_entity.type
_entity.pdbx_description
1 polymer ?
#
loop_
_entity_poly.entity_id
_entity_poly.type
_entity_poly.pdbx_seq_one_letter_code
_entity_poly.pdbx_strand_id
1 'polypeptide(L)'
;MKILTALLLALLTFSSALASKGPVRELQFDRDVEPALKKQMTDDLAFIGTVKSDKSTPLHQKIFGRVEGSTYSEWFGSRIYSVGKNSCGSANAVACVIPFMDSNKMWVTKNYTQFDHPQIARVSVIFHEARHSEVQNGNWSHATCPRPFRDENGNDMKSIWTGAVLAGQPACDVTPFGSYGSATIFLKNIGMNCANCTEKVKADADLFGTDQLGRVIDAKAKAAMTADFSTKRSTRVRALAIQ
;
A
#
# COMPACT_ATOMS: atom_id res chain seq x y z
N MET A 1 30.53 2.45 67.03
CA MET A 1 30.97 2.21 65.64
C MET A 1 29.77 1.64 64.88
N LYS A 2 29.07 2.43 64.05
CA LYS A 2 29.30 2.57 62.59
C LYS A 2 28.90 1.24 61.88
N ILE A 3 27.90 1.12 61.01
CA ILE A 3 27.40 2.02 59.94
C ILE A 3 25.96 1.63 59.56
N LEU A 4 25.10 2.65 59.38
CA LEU A 4 23.82 2.63 58.66
C LEU A 4 24.08 2.36 57.17
N THR A 5 23.37 1.43 56.54
CA THR A 5 23.34 1.30 55.07
C THR A 5 21.94 1.65 54.57
N ALA A 6 21.89 2.72 53.79
CA ALA A 6 20.70 3.39 53.31
C ALA A 6 19.95 2.59 52.24
N LEU A 7 18.65 2.39 52.44
CA LEU A 7 17.73 1.87 51.43
C LEU A 7 17.12 3.07 50.69
N LEU A 8 17.82 3.56 49.65
CA LEU A 8 17.30 4.62 48.77
C LEU A 8 16.49 3.96 47.64
N LEU A 9 15.17 3.94 47.80
CA LEU A 9 14.22 3.49 46.78
C LEU A 9 14.09 4.58 45.71
N ALA A 10 14.86 4.48 44.63
CA ALA A 10 14.75 5.39 43.50
C ALA A 10 13.48 5.08 42.68
N LEU A 11 12.42 5.86 42.89
CA LEU A 11 11.27 5.91 42.00
C LEU A 11 11.73 6.51 40.65
N LEU A 12 12.02 5.65 39.68
CA LEU A 12 12.12 6.04 38.28
C LEU A 12 10.70 6.22 37.72
N THR A 13 10.20 7.45 37.76
CA THR A 13 9.01 7.83 36.99
C THR A 13 9.37 7.83 35.51
N PHE A 14 8.99 6.77 34.80
CA PHE A 14 8.98 6.75 33.34
C PHE A 14 7.92 7.75 32.84
N SER A 15 8.32 9.00 32.66
CA SER A 15 7.57 9.97 31.87
C SER A 15 7.51 9.45 30.44
N SER A 16 6.42 8.78 30.11
CA SER A 16 6.08 8.44 28.74
C SER A 16 5.89 9.75 27.99
N ALA A 17 6.93 10.20 27.28
CA ALA A 17 6.82 11.31 26.36
C ALA A 17 5.79 10.91 25.30
N LEU A 18 4.56 11.40 25.43
CA LEU A 18 3.61 11.43 24.33
C LEU A 18 4.25 12.30 23.26
N ALA A 19 4.90 11.66 22.30
CA ALA A 19 5.27 12.29 21.05
C ALA A 19 3.96 12.83 20.44
N SER A 20 3.78 14.14 20.57
CA SER A 20 2.72 14.89 19.90
C SER A 20 2.83 14.59 18.41
N LYS A 21 1.94 13.73 17.90
CA LYS A 21 1.81 13.52 16.47
C LYS A 21 1.32 14.85 15.90
N GLY A 22 2.15 15.48 15.08
CA GLY A 22 1.80 16.72 14.40
C GLY A 22 0.46 16.57 13.65
N PRO A 23 -0.27 17.67 13.39
CA PRO A 23 -1.55 17.61 12.71
C PRO A 23 -1.41 16.88 11.37
N VAL A 24 -2.31 15.93 11.11
CA VAL A 24 -2.40 15.28 9.80
C VAL A 24 -2.70 16.37 8.77
N ARG A 25 -1.78 16.57 7.83
CA ARG A 25 -1.92 17.59 6.79
C ARG A 25 -3.11 17.23 5.90
N GLU A 26 -4.03 18.18 5.72
CA GLU A 26 -5.14 18.02 4.78
C GLU A 26 -4.62 17.94 3.34
N LEU A 27 -5.16 17.00 2.57
CA LEU A 27 -4.80 16.79 1.17
C LEU A 27 -5.28 17.97 0.33
N GLN A 28 -4.34 18.63 -0.37
CA GLN A 28 -4.68 19.73 -1.25
C GLN A 28 -5.06 19.23 -2.63
N PHE A 29 -6.00 19.90 -3.29
CA PHE A 29 -6.41 19.53 -4.65
C PHE A 29 -6.28 20.74 -5.56
N ASP A 30 -5.77 20.52 -6.77
CA ASP A 30 -5.76 21.55 -7.80
C ASP A 30 -7.18 22.04 -8.10
N ARG A 31 -7.26 23.24 -8.69
CA ARG A 31 -8.54 23.90 -9.00
C ARG A 31 -9.38 23.09 -10.00
N ASP A 32 -8.73 22.39 -10.91
CA ASP A 32 -9.35 21.62 -12.00
C ASP A 32 -9.70 20.17 -11.63
N VAL A 33 -9.38 19.72 -10.40
CA VAL A 33 -9.90 18.47 -9.86
C VAL A 33 -11.37 18.65 -9.49
N GLU A 34 -12.25 17.82 -10.04
CA GLU A 34 -13.69 17.95 -9.87
C GLU A 34 -14.12 17.64 -8.41
N PRO A 35 -15.14 18.32 -7.84
CA PRO A 35 -15.58 18.10 -6.46
C PRO A 35 -15.92 16.64 -6.13
N ALA A 36 -16.51 15.91 -7.09
CA ALA A 36 -16.81 14.49 -6.92
C ALA A 36 -15.56 13.63 -6.73
N LEU A 37 -14.49 13.93 -7.47
CA LEU A 37 -13.20 13.24 -7.33
C LEU A 37 -12.52 13.59 -6.01
N LYS A 38 -12.55 14.88 -5.60
CA LYS A 38 -12.05 15.29 -4.27
C LYS A 38 -12.74 14.50 -3.17
N LYS A 39 -14.08 14.42 -3.22
CA LYS A 39 -14.87 13.67 -2.26
C LYS A 39 -14.52 12.18 -2.28
N GLN A 40 -14.47 11.55 -3.45
CA GLN A 40 -14.15 10.12 -3.58
C GLN A 40 -12.80 9.79 -2.94
N MET A 41 -11.75 10.57 -3.23
CA MET A 41 -10.41 10.33 -2.69
C MET A 41 -10.35 10.59 -1.19
N THR A 42 -11.03 11.62 -0.69
CA THR A 42 -11.15 11.88 0.76
C THR A 42 -11.89 10.75 1.47
N ASP A 43 -12.98 10.24 0.89
CA ASP A 43 -13.73 9.10 1.43
C ASP A 43 -12.87 7.82 1.43
N ASP A 44 -12.07 7.60 0.37
CA ASP A 44 -11.15 6.46 0.27
C ASP A 44 -10.05 6.49 1.34
N LEU A 45 -9.46 7.67 1.58
CA LEU A 45 -8.48 7.87 2.65
C LEU A 45 -9.13 7.76 4.05
N ALA A 46 -10.33 8.30 4.22
CA ALA A 46 -11.09 8.17 5.46
C ALA A 46 -11.39 6.70 5.77
N PHE A 47 -11.81 5.92 4.78
CA PHE A 47 -12.01 4.47 4.91
C PHE A 47 -10.75 3.77 5.40
N ILE A 48 -9.59 4.03 4.79
CA ILE A 48 -8.33 3.43 5.23
C ILE A 48 -7.94 3.84 6.64
N GLY A 49 -8.24 5.08 7.03
CA GLY A 49 -8.11 5.55 8.40
C GLY A 49 -8.91 4.73 9.43
N THR A 50 -9.88 3.92 9.01
CA THR A 50 -10.66 3.04 9.90
C THR A 50 -10.10 1.63 10.05
N VAL A 51 -9.16 1.20 9.22
CA VAL A 51 -8.66 -0.20 9.21
C VAL A 51 -8.02 -0.55 10.55
N LYS A 52 -8.36 -1.72 11.10
CA LYS A 52 -7.78 -2.23 12.35
C LYS A 52 -7.36 -3.68 12.21
N SER A 53 -6.21 -4.01 12.77
CA SER A 53 -5.73 -5.38 12.91
C SER A 53 -4.70 -5.48 14.04
N ASP A 54 -4.71 -6.61 14.74
CA ASP A 54 -3.69 -7.00 15.70
C ASP A 54 -2.49 -7.69 15.04
N LYS A 55 -2.61 -8.01 13.74
CA LYS A 55 -1.62 -8.79 12.98
C LYS A 55 -1.16 -8.05 11.73
N SER A 56 0.10 -8.27 11.38
CA SER A 56 0.73 -7.82 10.14
C SER A 56 1.77 -8.86 9.74
N THR A 57 2.05 -8.97 8.45
CA THR A 57 3.15 -9.81 7.98
C THR A 57 4.51 -9.10 8.15
N PRO A 58 5.63 -9.84 8.24
CA PRO A 58 6.96 -9.24 8.30
C PRO A 58 7.26 -8.21 7.20
N LEU A 59 6.86 -8.46 5.95
CA LEU A 59 7.07 -7.47 4.89
C LEU A 59 6.23 -6.20 5.09
N HIS A 60 5.00 -6.33 5.59
CA HIS A 60 4.15 -5.18 5.91
C HIS A 60 4.77 -4.29 6.98
N GLN A 61 5.34 -4.91 8.02
CA GLN A 61 5.99 -4.18 9.11
C GLN A 61 7.17 -3.33 8.62
N LYS A 62 7.88 -3.76 7.57
CA LYS A 62 9.02 -3.02 7.02
C LYS A 62 8.62 -1.76 6.24
N ILE A 63 7.42 -1.71 5.67
CA ILE A 63 6.98 -0.58 4.83
C ILE A 63 6.07 0.34 5.62
N PHE A 64 5.02 -0.24 6.21
CA PHE A 64 3.95 0.51 6.85
C PHE A 64 4.03 0.40 8.37
N GLY A 65 4.47 -0.75 8.90
CA GLY A 65 4.36 -1.04 10.33
C GLY A 65 3.11 -1.85 10.63
N ARG A 66 2.27 -1.39 11.57
CA ARG A 66 1.02 -2.07 11.93
C ARG A 66 -0.02 -1.91 10.82
N VAL A 67 -0.94 -2.88 10.72
CA VAL A 67 -2.13 -2.79 9.87
C VAL A 67 -3.18 -1.99 10.65
N GLU A 68 -3.00 -0.67 10.65
CA GLU A 68 -3.80 0.26 11.44
C GLU A 68 -4.01 1.55 10.65
N GLY A 69 -5.23 2.07 10.67
CA GLY A 69 -5.58 3.26 9.89
C GLY A 69 -4.75 4.48 10.26
N SER A 70 -4.42 4.66 11.55
CA SER A 70 -3.53 5.75 11.99
C SER A 70 -2.14 5.66 11.35
N THR A 71 -1.60 4.43 11.22
CA THR A 71 -0.33 4.15 10.57
C THR A 71 -0.39 4.42 9.07
N TYR A 72 -1.47 4.00 8.40
CA TYR A 72 -1.65 4.26 6.97
C TYR A 72 -1.84 5.74 6.65
N SER A 73 -2.64 6.45 7.45
CA SER A 73 -2.86 7.89 7.29
C SER A 73 -1.56 8.68 7.48
N GLU A 74 -0.75 8.32 8.48
CA GLU A 74 0.56 8.94 8.71
C GLU A 74 1.53 8.64 7.57
N TRP A 75 1.60 7.38 7.12
CA TRP A 75 2.47 6.97 6.03
C TRP A 75 2.12 7.68 4.72
N PHE A 76 0.84 7.80 4.38
CA PHE A 76 0.39 8.52 3.19
C PHE A 76 0.58 10.04 3.32
N GLY A 77 0.17 10.62 4.45
CA GLY A 77 0.22 12.06 4.69
C GLY A 77 1.64 12.63 4.75
N SER A 78 2.65 11.79 5.01
CA SER A 78 4.07 12.18 4.93
C SER A 78 4.66 12.09 3.52
N ARG A 79 3.88 11.67 2.52
CA ARG A 79 4.35 11.34 1.16
C ARG A 79 3.64 12.13 0.08
N ILE A 80 2.32 12.25 0.18
CA ILE A 80 1.49 12.97 -0.79
C ILE A 80 0.79 14.13 -0.10
N TYR A 81 1.02 15.34 -0.62
CA TYR A 81 0.47 16.59 -0.09
C TYR A 81 -0.59 17.19 -0.98
N SER A 82 -0.53 16.90 -2.28
CA SER A 82 -1.50 17.43 -3.23
C SER A 82 -1.85 16.44 -4.35
N VAL A 83 -3.00 16.68 -4.96
CA VAL A 83 -3.52 15.94 -6.11
C VAL A 83 -3.89 16.88 -7.24
N GLY A 84 -3.47 16.53 -8.46
CA GLY A 84 -3.84 17.22 -9.69
C GLY A 84 -4.22 16.27 -10.81
N LYS A 85 -4.44 16.80 -12.02
CA LYS A 85 -4.70 16.02 -13.23
C LYS A 85 -3.54 16.12 -14.22
N ASN A 86 -3.15 14.99 -14.81
CA ASN A 86 -2.12 14.93 -15.85
C ASN A 86 -2.37 13.70 -16.75
N SER A 87 -1.75 13.64 -17.93
CA SER A 87 -1.80 12.44 -18.78
C SER A 87 -0.79 11.37 -18.38
N CYS A 88 0.16 11.69 -17.49
CA CYS A 88 1.22 10.80 -17.02
C CYS A 88 2.05 10.17 -18.16
N GLY A 89 2.10 10.83 -19.32
CA GLY A 89 2.88 10.38 -20.48
C GLY A 89 2.39 9.08 -21.14
N SER A 90 1.27 8.49 -20.71
CA SER A 90 0.76 7.24 -21.25
C SER A 90 -0.78 7.21 -21.25
N ALA A 91 -1.37 6.81 -22.37
CA ALA A 91 -2.81 6.64 -22.49
C ALA A 91 -3.37 5.54 -21.57
N ASN A 92 -2.49 4.66 -21.05
CA ASN A 92 -2.84 3.54 -20.17
C ASN A 92 -2.51 3.80 -18.70
N ALA A 93 -1.84 4.90 -18.37
CA ALA A 93 -1.54 5.25 -16.98
C ALA A 93 -2.84 5.51 -16.22
N VAL A 94 -2.90 5.10 -14.95
CA VAL A 94 -4.06 5.33 -14.08
C VAL A 94 -3.81 6.60 -13.25
N ALA A 95 -2.64 6.66 -12.62
CA ALA A 95 -2.09 7.84 -11.97
C ALA A 95 -0.56 7.82 -12.11
N CYS A 96 0.10 8.86 -11.62
CA CYS A 96 1.55 8.92 -11.49
C CYS A 96 1.98 9.91 -10.41
N VAL A 97 3.19 9.75 -9.90
CA VAL A 97 3.98 10.86 -9.36
C VAL A 97 5.02 11.24 -10.40
N ILE A 98 5.27 12.55 -10.57
CA ILE A 98 6.27 13.07 -11.51
C ILE A 98 7.37 13.74 -10.67
N PRO A 99 8.43 13.00 -10.27
CA PRO A 99 9.36 13.46 -9.24
C PRO A 99 10.04 14.81 -9.54
N PHE A 100 10.32 15.09 -10.81
CA PHE A 100 10.97 16.32 -11.25
C PHE A 100 10.04 17.54 -11.27
N MET A 101 8.72 17.36 -11.18
CA MET A 101 7.76 18.46 -11.02
C MET A 101 7.46 18.69 -9.55
N ASP A 102 7.02 17.64 -8.85
CA ASP A 102 6.75 17.63 -7.42
C ASP A 102 6.66 16.16 -6.97
N SER A 103 7.63 15.72 -6.17
CA SER A 103 7.68 14.36 -5.65
C SER A 103 6.55 14.06 -4.65
N ASN A 104 5.90 15.07 -4.08
CA ASN A 104 4.79 14.90 -3.14
C ASN A 104 3.42 15.23 -3.75
N LYS A 105 3.34 15.25 -5.08
CA LYS A 105 2.08 15.43 -5.82
C LYS A 105 1.74 14.19 -6.63
N MET A 106 0.52 13.70 -6.41
CA MET A 106 -0.05 12.65 -7.23
C MET A 106 -0.90 13.26 -8.35
N TRP A 107 -0.72 12.75 -9.56
CA TRP A 107 -1.49 13.14 -10.72
C TRP A 107 -2.40 12.00 -11.13
N VAL A 108 -3.71 12.24 -11.17
CA VAL A 108 -4.67 11.26 -11.67
C VAL A 108 -4.98 11.50 -13.13
N THR A 109 -5.17 10.42 -13.88
CA THR A 109 -5.54 10.47 -15.30
C THR A 109 -7.04 10.24 -15.48
N LYS A 110 -7.53 10.29 -16.73
CA LYS A 110 -8.89 9.85 -17.07
C LYS A 110 -9.18 8.40 -16.70
N ASN A 111 -8.17 7.51 -16.70
CA ASN A 111 -8.39 6.09 -16.41
C ASN A 111 -8.72 5.84 -14.93
N TYR A 112 -8.34 6.77 -14.03
CA TYR A 112 -8.74 6.70 -12.63
C TYR A 112 -10.23 7.03 -12.44
N THR A 113 -10.78 7.93 -13.26
CA THR A 113 -12.11 8.52 -13.05
C THR A 113 -13.20 8.00 -13.98
N GLN A 114 -12.84 7.52 -15.18
CA GLN A 114 -13.84 7.13 -16.20
C GLN A 114 -14.48 5.76 -15.95
N PHE A 115 -13.91 4.95 -15.05
CA PHE A 115 -14.38 3.62 -14.72
C PHE A 115 -14.78 3.56 -13.25
N ASP A 116 -15.89 2.87 -12.95
CA ASP A 116 -16.29 2.63 -11.57
C ASP A 116 -15.51 1.45 -10.98
N HIS A 117 -14.46 1.78 -10.22
CA HIS A 117 -13.63 0.79 -9.55
C HIS A 117 -14.01 0.68 -8.07
N PRO A 118 -13.98 -0.53 -7.47
CA PRO A 118 -14.18 -0.69 -6.04
C PRO A 118 -13.24 0.19 -5.21
N GLN A 119 -13.70 0.65 -4.04
CA GLN A 119 -12.90 1.50 -3.15
C GLN A 119 -11.51 0.92 -2.85
N ILE A 120 -11.40 -0.39 -2.63
CA ILE A 120 -10.10 -1.04 -2.38
C ILE A 120 -9.15 -0.95 -3.59
N ALA A 121 -9.67 -1.02 -4.81
CA ALA A 121 -8.86 -0.83 -6.01
C ALA A 121 -8.29 0.60 -6.03
N ARG A 122 -9.15 1.61 -5.85
CA ARG A 122 -8.75 3.03 -5.86
C ARG A 122 -7.70 3.33 -4.81
N VAL A 123 -7.90 2.86 -3.58
CA VAL A 123 -6.89 2.95 -2.52
C VAL A 123 -5.57 2.30 -2.93
N SER A 124 -5.59 1.14 -3.59
CA SER A 124 -4.35 0.49 -4.02
C SER A 124 -3.51 1.37 -4.93
N VAL A 125 -4.15 2.14 -5.82
CA VAL A 125 -3.46 3.12 -6.67
C VAL A 125 -2.92 4.27 -5.83
N ILE A 126 -3.72 4.82 -4.91
CA ILE A 126 -3.27 5.91 -4.02
C ILE A 126 -1.98 5.53 -3.26
N PHE A 127 -1.92 4.32 -2.69
CA PHE A 127 -0.74 3.86 -1.95
C PHE A 127 0.42 3.43 -2.86
N HIS A 128 0.12 2.95 -4.07
CA HIS A 128 1.10 2.72 -5.12
C HIS A 128 1.80 4.02 -5.51
N GLU A 129 1.05 5.07 -5.82
CA GLU A 129 1.61 6.37 -6.21
C GLU A 129 2.35 7.05 -5.07
N ALA A 130 1.84 6.95 -3.84
CA ALA A 130 2.56 7.43 -2.67
C ALA A 130 3.92 6.75 -2.50
N ARG A 131 4.11 5.51 -2.98
CA ARG A 131 5.43 4.88 -2.98
C ARG A 131 6.41 5.64 -3.89
N HIS A 132 5.95 6.14 -5.03
CA HIS A 132 6.79 6.88 -5.97
C HIS A 132 7.30 8.23 -5.43
N SER A 133 6.79 8.72 -4.31
CA SER A 133 7.29 9.96 -3.67
C SER A 133 8.63 9.79 -2.94
N GLU A 134 9.11 8.56 -2.74
CA GLU A 134 10.30 8.27 -1.93
C GLU A 134 11.61 8.47 -2.71
N VAL A 135 12.04 9.73 -2.83
CA VAL A 135 13.25 10.14 -3.57
C VAL A 135 14.51 9.42 -3.07
N GLN A 136 14.65 9.20 -1.76
CA GLN A 136 15.78 8.49 -1.17
C GLN A 136 15.90 7.03 -1.61
N ASN A 137 14.83 6.49 -2.23
CA ASN A 137 14.78 5.15 -2.79
C ASN A 137 14.71 5.16 -4.33
N GLY A 138 15.09 6.27 -4.98
CA GLY A 138 15.03 6.41 -6.43
C GLY A 138 13.60 6.40 -6.98
N ASN A 139 12.64 6.91 -6.18
CA ASN A 139 11.22 7.00 -6.52
C ASN A 139 10.57 5.66 -6.87
N TRP A 140 11.19 4.52 -6.57
CA TRP A 140 10.67 3.19 -6.86
C TRP A 140 10.16 3.03 -8.31
N SER A 141 10.92 3.56 -9.28
CA SER A 141 10.55 3.48 -10.70
C SER A 141 10.22 2.04 -11.13
N HIS A 142 9.20 1.88 -11.98
CA HIS A 142 8.83 0.57 -12.50
C HIS A 142 9.95 -0.04 -13.36
N ALA A 143 10.08 -1.35 -13.27
CA ALA A 143 10.80 -2.16 -14.23
C ALA A 143 9.97 -2.40 -15.49
N THR A 144 10.65 -2.65 -16.61
CA THR A 144 10.01 -3.10 -17.85
C THR A 144 9.58 -4.56 -17.71
N CYS A 145 8.31 -4.84 -17.96
CA CYS A 145 7.78 -6.20 -17.97
C CYS A 145 8.36 -7.02 -19.13
N PRO A 146 8.56 -8.34 -18.97
CA PRO A 146 9.17 -9.19 -19.99
C PRO A 146 8.35 -9.29 -21.29
N ARG A 147 8.94 -9.88 -22.33
CA ARG A 147 8.26 -10.22 -23.58
C ARG A 147 8.56 -11.69 -23.94
N PRO A 148 7.56 -12.59 -23.98
CA PRO A 148 6.16 -12.37 -23.58
C PRO A 148 6.04 -12.17 -22.05
N PHE A 149 4.95 -11.53 -21.61
CA PHE A 149 4.58 -11.45 -20.20
C PHE A 149 3.23 -12.12 -20.00
N ARG A 150 3.24 -13.29 -19.37
CA ARG A 150 2.09 -14.18 -19.26
C ARG A 150 1.72 -14.47 -17.81
N ASP A 151 0.44 -14.71 -17.58
CA ASP A 151 -0.10 -15.15 -16.30
C ASP A 151 0.20 -16.65 -16.06
N GLU A 152 -0.25 -17.16 -14.92
CA GLU A 152 -0.08 -18.57 -14.53
C GLU A 152 -0.78 -19.56 -15.48
N ASN A 153 -1.78 -19.09 -16.24
CA ASN A 153 -2.52 -19.88 -17.22
C ASN A 153 -1.95 -19.76 -18.64
N GLY A 154 -0.87 -18.98 -18.82
CA GLY A 154 -0.24 -18.75 -20.12
C GLY A 154 -0.90 -17.68 -20.98
N ASN A 155 -1.88 -16.92 -20.47
CA ASN A 155 -2.50 -15.79 -21.17
C ASN A 155 -1.64 -14.53 -21.02
N ASP A 156 -1.77 -13.58 -21.94
CA ASP A 156 -1.09 -12.29 -21.82
C ASP A 156 -1.56 -11.54 -20.56
N MET A 157 -0.60 -11.09 -19.76
CA MET A 157 -0.86 -10.22 -18.61
C MET A 157 -1.44 -8.89 -19.09
N LYS A 158 -2.60 -8.52 -18.56
CA LYS A 158 -3.30 -7.27 -18.86
C LYS A 158 -3.56 -6.48 -17.59
N SER A 159 -3.62 -5.16 -17.71
CA SER A 159 -4.05 -4.29 -16.62
C SER A 159 -5.51 -4.55 -16.26
N ILE A 160 -5.80 -4.86 -15.00
CA ILE A 160 -7.18 -4.95 -14.51
C ILE A 160 -7.95 -3.61 -14.60
N TRP A 161 -7.24 -2.49 -14.72
CA TRP A 161 -7.83 -1.15 -14.83
C TRP A 161 -8.23 -0.78 -16.24
N THR A 162 -7.40 -1.14 -17.22
CA THR A 162 -7.51 -0.61 -18.60
C THR A 162 -7.62 -1.69 -19.66
N GLY A 163 -7.42 -2.96 -19.31
CA GLY A 163 -7.34 -4.08 -20.25
C GLY A 163 -6.09 -4.09 -21.13
N ALA A 164 -5.19 -3.11 -20.99
CA ALA A 164 -3.98 -2.99 -21.80
C ALA A 164 -2.99 -4.13 -21.52
N VAL A 165 -2.38 -4.68 -22.57
CA VAL A 165 -1.30 -5.69 -22.46
C VAL A 165 -0.06 -5.06 -21.83
N LEU A 166 0.51 -5.74 -20.83
CA LEU A 166 1.61 -5.23 -20.02
C LEU A 166 3.01 -5.59 -20.57
N ALA A 167 3.10 -6.51 -21.53
CA ALA A 167 4.38 -6.96 -22.07
C ALA A 167 5.25 -5.80 -22.63
N GLY A 168 6.46 -5.64 -22.10
CA GLY A 168 7.37 -4.54 -22.44
C GLY A 168 6.95 -3.15 -21.99
N GLN A 169 5.93 -3.02 -21.15
CA GLN A 169 5.58 -1.74 -20.51
C GLN A 169 6.37 -1.56 -19.20
N PRO A 170 6.70 -0.33 -18.79
CA PRO A 170 7.24 -0.05 -17.45
C PRO A 170 6.12 -0.18 -16.42
N ALA A 171 5.72 -1.41 -16.11
CA ALA A 171 4.55 -1.73 -15.30
C ALA A 171 4.78 -2.95 -14.38
N CYS A 172 6.04 -3.20 -14.05
CA CYS A 172 6.46 -4.33 -13.22
C CYS A 172 7.42 -3.87 -12.12
N ASP A 173 7.61 -4.72 -11.11
CA ASP A 173 8.61 -4.55 -10.06
C ASP A 173 9.59 -5.71 -10.03
N VAL A 174 10.82 -5.43 -9.61
CA VAL A 174 11.87 -6.45 -9.39
C VAL A 174 12.18 -6.68 -7.91
N THR A 175 11.47 -6.00 -7.00
CA THR A 175 11.63 -6.18 -5.55
C THR A 175 10.28 -6.20 -4.85
N PRO A 176 10.18 -6.74 -3.63
CA PRO A 176 8.96 -6.64 -2.84
C PRO A 176 8.58 -5.21 -2.44
N PHE A 177 9.52 -4.27 -2.53
CA PHE A 177 9.40 -2.92 -1.99
C PHE A 177 9.16 -1.85 -3.06
N GLY A 178 9.08 -2.24 -4.34
CA GLY A 178 8.61 -1.38 -5.43
C GLY A 178 7.14 -1.01 -5.24
N SER A 179 6.60 -0.16 -6.11
CA SER A 179 5.24 0.37 -5.95
C SER A 179 4.13 -0.67 -6.11
N TYR A 180 4.27 -1.64 -7.01
CA TYR A 180 3.38 -2.79 -7.11
C TYR A 180 3.57 -3.78 -5.97
N GLY A 181 4.81 -4.02 -5.54
CA GLY A 181 5.15 -4.85 -4.41
C GLY A 181 4.57 -4.33 -3.09
N SER A 182 4.72 -3.03 -2.82
CA SER A 182 4.17 -2.37 -1.64
C SER A 182 2.64 -2.36 -1.65
N ALA A 183 2.01 -2.08 -2.80
CA ALA A 183 0.56 -2.15 -2.95
C ALA A 183 0.04 -3.58 -2.71
N THR A 184 0.75 -4.60 -3.22
CA THR A 184 0.44 -6.01 -2.95
C THR A 184 0.50 -6.32 -1.45
N ILE A 185 1.58 -5.93 -0.77
CA ILE A 185 1.77 -6.18 0.67
C ILE A 185 0.68 -5.52 1.50
N PHE A 186 0.33 -4.28 1.17
CA PHE A 186 -0.77 -3.53 1.76
C PHE A 186 -2.11 -4.26 1.60
N LEU A 187 -2.47 -4.59 0.36
CA LEU A 187 -3.74 -5.24 0.03
C LEU A 187 -3.87 -6.63 0.64
N LYS A 188 -2.83 -7.48 0.52
CA LYS A 188 -2.85 -8.81 1.12
C LYS A 188 -3.00 -8.75 2.64
N ASN A 189 -2.40 -7.77 3.31
CA ASN A 189 -2.58 -7.59 4.75
C ASN A 189 -4.00 -7.13 5.12
N ILE A 190 -4.63 -6.27 4.32
CA ILE A 190 -6.06 -5.96 4.51
C ILE A 190 -6.90 -7.23 4.35
N GLY A 191 -6.71 -7.97 3.25
CA GLY A 191 -7.45 -9.19 2.96
C GLY A 191 -7.33 -10.26 4.05
N MET A 192 -6.12 -10.46 4.57
CA MET A 192 -5.84 -11.51 5.57
C MET A 192 -6.13 -11.09 7.02
N ASN A 193 -5.91 -9.81 7.35
CA ASN A 193 -5.74 -9.39 8.74
C ASN A 193 -6.74 -8.32 9.20
N CYS A 194 -7.41 -7.59 8.30
CA CYS A 194 -8.32 -6.52 8.72
C CYS A 194 -9.50 -7.08 9.53
N ALA A 195 -9.54 -6.76 10.83
CA ALA A 195 -10.50 -7.30 11.78
C ALA A 195 -11.89 -6.67 11.63
N ASN A 196 -11.97 -5.43 11.18
CA ASN A 196 -13.22 -4.67 11.02
C ASN A 196 -13.65 -4.48 9.56
N CYS A 197 -12.99 -5.13 8.60
CA CYS A 197 -13.37 -5.09 7.19
C CYS A 197 -14.44 -6.14 6.90
N THR A 198 -15.36 -5.82 5.98
CA THR A 198 -16.32 -6.78 5.45
C THR A 198 -15.64 -7.85 4.61
N GLU A 199 -16.31 -8.99 4.41
CA GLU A 199 -15.78 -10.06 3.53
C GLU A 199 -15.61 -9.59 2.09
N LYS A 200 -16.48 -8.69 1.60
CA LYS A 200 -16.32 -8.08 0.28
C LYS A 200 -15.01 -7.27 0.22
N VAL A 201 -14.74 -6.42 1.21
CA VAL A 201 -13.50 -5.62 1.25
C VAL A 201 -12.27 -6.52 1.26
N LYS A 202 -12.29 -7.61 2.03
CA LYS A 202 -11.18 -8.57 2.07
C LYS A 202 -11.00 -9.32 0.76
N ALA A 203 -12.10 -9.74 0.12
CA ALA A 203 -12.08 -10.42 -1.17
C ALA A 203 -11.56 -9.50 -2.30
N ASP A 204 -12.04 -8.25 -2.34
CA ASP A 204 -11.52 -7.24 -3.28
C ASP A 204 -10.00 -7.04 -3.05
N ALA A 205 -9.57 -6.91 -1.79
CA ALA A 205 -8.16 -6.74 -1.46
C ALA A 205 -7.31 -7.94 -1.87
N ASP A 206 -7.81 -9.16 -1.69
CA ASP A 206 -7.11 -10.36 -2.15
C ASP A 206 -7.00 -10.43 -3.68
N LEU A 207 -8.08 -10.10 -4.40
CA LEU A 207 -8.14 -10.05 -5.86
C LEU A 207 -7.13 -9.04 -6.42
N PHE A 208 -7.23 -7.77 -6.02
CA PHE A 208 -6.32 -6.74 -6.50
C PHE A 208 -4.88 -6.98 -6.01
N GLY A 209 -4.69 -7.53 -4.81
CA GLY A 209 -3.37 -7.91 -4.32
C GLY A 209 -2.74 -9.01 -5.17
N THR A 210 -3.52 -9.98 -5.64
CA THR A 210 -3.03 -11.03 -6.56
C THR A 210 -2.68 -10.47 -7.93
N ASP A 211 -3.49 -9.56 -8.50
CA ASP A 211 -3.16 -8.87 -9.76
C ASP A 211 -1.80 -8.17 -9.67
N GLN A 212 -1.59 -7.38 -8.60
CA GLN A 212 -0.35 -6.64 -8.39
C GLN A 212 0.84 -7.57 -8.13
N LEU A 213 0.65 -8.69 -7.42
CA LEU A 213 1.70 -9.69 -7.24
C LEU A 213 2.17 -10.27 -8.58
N GLY A 214 1.24 -10.44 -9.53
CA GLY A 214 1.53 -10.86 -10.90
C GLY A 214 2.60 -9.99 -11.56
N ARG A 215 2.64 -8.70 -11.24
CA ARG A 215 3.57 -7.68 -11.78
C ARG A 215 4.95 -7.66 -11.10
N VAL A 216 5.17 -8.47 -10.07
CA VAL A 216 6.52 -8.69 -9.52
C VAL A 216 7.22 -9.78 -10.33
N ILE A 217 8.23 -9.40 -11.10
CA ILE A 217 8.85 -10.28 -12.11
C ILE A 217 10.11 -10.99 -11.62
N ASP A 218 10.75 -10.50 -10.56
CA ASP A 218 11.85 -11.22 -9.93
C ASP A 218 11.32 -12.43 -9.15
N ALA A 219 11.78 -13.62 -9.51
CA ALA A 219 11.28 -14.88 -8.95
C ALA A 219 11.54 -14.98 -7.44
N LYS A 220 12.69 -14.47 -6.97
CA LYS A 220 13.04 -14.50 -5.54
C LYS A 220 12.16 -13.53 -4.74
N ALA A 221 11.91 -12.33 -5.26
CA ALA A 221 10.99 -11.36 -4.67
C ALA A 221 9.57 -11.91 -4.59
N LYS A 222 9.04 -12.47 -5.69
CA LYS A 222 7.70 -13.07 -5.73
C LYS A 222 7.58 -14.25 -4.77
N ALA A 223 8.60 -15.12 -4.69
CA ALA A 223 8.62 -16.23 -3.73
C ALA A 223 8.63 -15.73 -2.27
N ALA A 224 9.44 -14.72 -1.95
CA ALA A 224 9.48 -14.12 -0.62
C ALA A 224 8.14 -13.51 -0.22
N MET A 225 7.47 -12.79 -1.12
CA MET A 225 6.12 -12.25 -0.88
C MET A 225 5.09 -13.35 -0.69
N THR A 226 5.10 -14.37 -1.54
CA THR A 226 4.17 -15.51 -1.43
C THR A 226 4.34 -16.24 -0.10
N ALA A 227 5.59 -16.45 0.34
CA ALA A 227 5.89 -17.05 1.64
C ALA A 227 5.38 -16.18 2.80
N ASP A 228 5.61 -14.87 2.75
CA ASP A 228 5.15 -13.90 3.74
C ASP A 228 3.62 -13.96 3.93
N PHE A 229 2.86 -14.11 2.85
CA PHE A 229 1.39 -14.23 2.88
C PHE A 229 0.88 -15.62 3.26
N SER A 230 1.70 -16.67 3.10
CA SER A 230 1.32 -18.06 3.37
C SER A 230 1.44 -18.48 4.83
N THR A 231 2.15 -17.69 5.66
CA THR A 231 2.46 -17.99 7.06
C THR A 231 1.23 -18.24 7.97
N LYS A 232 0.00 -17.96 7.50
CA LYS A 232 -1.24 -18.16 8.28
C LYS A 232 -2.20 -19.24 7.80
N ARG A 233 -2.02 -19.85 6.62
CA ARG A 233 -2.93 -20.95 6.21
C ARG A 233 -2.67 -22.26 6.97
N SER A 234 -1.47 -22.43 7.53
CA SER A 234 -1.05 -23.68 8.19
C SER A 234 -1.74 -23.95 9.54
N THR A 235 -2.12 -22.93 10.31
CA THR A 235 -2.65 -23.12 11.67
C THR A 235 -4.14 -23.45 11.75
N ARG A 236 -4.94 -23.20 10.69
CA ARG A 236 -6.37 -23.58 10.68
C ARG A 236 -6.64 -24.98 10.12
N VAL A 237 -5.78 -25.50 9.23
CA VAL A 237 -6.00 -26.83 8.64
C VAL A 237 -5.65 -27.96 9.62
N ARG A 238 -4.69 -27.76 10.53
CA ARG A 238 -4.36 -28.76 11.57
C ARG A 238 -5.42 -28.90 12.67
N ALA A 239 -6.33 -27.93 12.83
CA ALA A 239 -7.38 -27.99 13.85
C ALA A 239 -8.65 -28.73 13.38
N LEU A 240 -8.79 -28.99 12.08
CA LEU A 240 -9.93 -29.70 11.47
C LEU A 240 -9.59 -31.13 11.04
N ALA A 241 -8.34 -31.58 11.23
CA ALA A 241 -7.91 -32.95 10.96
C ALA A 241 -7.78 -33.82 12.22
N ILE A 242 -8.31 -33.34 13.35
CA ILE A 242 -8.39 -34.04 14.64
C ILE A 242 -9.81 -33.88 15.20
N GLN A 243 -10.82 -34.28 14.44
CA GLN A 243 -12.17 -34.65 14.86
C GLN A 243 -12.66 -35.74 13.93
#